data_AF-A0A085WFE3-F1
#
_entry.id   AF-A0A085WFE3-F1
#
_cell.length_a   1.000
_cell.length_b   1.000
_cell.length_c   1.000
_cell.angle_alpha   90.00
_cell.angle_beta   90.00
_cell.angle_gamma   90.00
#
_symmetry.space_group_name_H-M   'P 1'
#
loop_
_entity.id
_entity.type
_entity.pdbx_description
1 polymer ?
#
loop_
_entity_poly.entity_id
_entity_poly.type
_entity_poly.pdbx_seq_one_letter_code
_entity_poly.pdbx_strand_id
1 'polypeptide(L)'
;MSKAAKAGEPAPEQYGDVVARLEEMVAKLEGGSLSLEESLKAFEEGIRLVRKGEKLLNEAEQRIEQLLVDEEGRDTVAPLSVGNRPAPAAAPKATANKPPPEDDVPF
;
A
#
# COMPACT_ATOMS: atom_id res chain seq x y z
N MET A 1 29.21 31.36 -23.85
CA MET A 1 29.90 30.45 -22.93
C MET A 1 28.92 30.00 -21.86
N SER A 2 28.53 28.74 -21.98
CA SER A 2 28.01 27.77 -21.00
C SER A 2 27.42 28.23 -19.67
N LYS A 3 26.15 27.87 -19.46
CA LYS A 3 25.75 27.20 -18.22
C LYS A 3 25.00 25.93 -18.59
N ALA A 4 25.71 24.80 -18.54
CA ALA A 4 25.10 23.49 -18.58
C ALA A 4 24.26 23.33 -17.31
N ALA A 5 22.95 23.15 -17.47
CA ALA A 5 22.10 22.67 -16.39
C ALA A 5 22.58 21.25 -16.05
N LYS A 6 22.83 21.02 -14.76
CA LYS A 6 23.15 19.71 -14.19
C LYS A 6 22.03 18.73 -14.60
N ALA A 7 22.32 17.84 -15.54
CA ALA A 7 21.55 16.63 -15.76
C ALA A 7 22.04 15.60 -14.74
N GLY A 8 21.15 15.02 -13.92
CA GLY A 8 21.52 13.83 -13.14
C GLY A 8 20.87 13.61 -11.77
N GLU A 9 19.86 14.36 -11.35
CA GLU A 9 19.05 13.95 -10.18
C GLU A 9 17.62 13.67 -10.64
N PRO A 10 17.13 12.42 -10.53
CA PRO A 10 15.72 12.17 -10.78
C PRO A 10 14.91 13.00 -9.78
N ALA A 11 13.98 13.80 -10.30
CA ALA A 11 13.03 14.51 -9.46
C ALA A 11 12.36 13.51 -8.49
N PRO A 12 12.02 13.93 -7.26
CA PRO A 12 11.33 13.04 -6.33
C PRO A 12 10.04 12.51 -7.00
N GLU A 13 9.95 11.18 -7.10
CA GLU A 13 8.79 10.48 -7.67
C GLU A 13 7.51 10.97 -6.99
N GLN A 14 6.56 11.47 -7.79
CA GLN A 14 5.29 11.99 -7.31
C GLN A 14 4.31 10.83 -7.07
N TYR A 15 3.25 11.10 -6.30
CA TYR A 15 2.21 10.10 -6.04
C TYR A 15 1.62 9.52 -7.35
N GLY A 16 1.39 10.37 -8.35
CA GLY A 16 0.90 9.94 -9.67
C GLY A 16 1.84 8.96 -10.38
N ASP A 17 3.16 9.16 -10.27
CA ASP A 17 4.16 8.27 -10.88
C ASP A 17 4.15 6.89 -10.21
N VAL A 18 3.98 6.85 -8.89
CA VAL A 18 3.87 5.60 -8.12
C VAL A 18 2.63 4.82 -8.52
N VAL A 19 1.49 5.49 -8.70
CA VAL A 19 0.24 4.86 -9.15
C VAL A 19 0.38 4.32 -10.56
N ALA A 20 0.89 5.12 -11.51
CA ALA A 20 1.08 4.70 -12.90
C ALA A 20 1.96 3.44 -12.98
N ARG A 21 3.07 3.41 -12.23
CA ARG A 21 3.96 2.25 -12.20
C ARG A 21 3.32 1.02 -11.56
N LEU A 22 2.45 1.21 -10.56
CA LEU A 22 1.69 0.11 -9.95
C LEU A 22 0.68 -0.48 -10.95
N GLU A 23 -0.04 0.36 -11.69
CA GLU A 23 -0.95 -0.06 -12.75
C GLU A 23 -0.23 -0.86 -13.84
N GLU A 24 0.98 -0.45 -14.23
CA GLU A 24 1.81 -1.23 -15.15
C GLU A 24 2.18 -2.62 -14.60
N MET A 25 2.51 -2.73 -13.30
CA MET A 25 2.81 -4.04 -12.70
C MET A 25 1.57 -4.93 -12.65
N VAL A 26 0.41 -4.37 -12.31
CA VAL A 26 -0.87 -5.10 -12.32
C VAL A 26 -1.18 -5.60 -13.73
N ALA A 27 -1.09 -4.74 -14.75
CA ALA A 27 -1.33 -5.13 -16.14
C ALA A 27 -0.40 -6.27 -16.60
N LYS A 28 0.87 -6.26 -16.17
CA LYS A 28 1.83 -7.35 -16.46
C LYS A 28 1.44 -8.66 -15.78
N LEU A 29 1.02 -8.60 -14.51
CA LEU A 29 0.57 -9.77 -13.76
C LEU A 29 -0.71 -10.38 -14.35
N GLU A 30 -1.67 -9.53 -14.77
CA GLU A 30 -2.91 -9.96 -15.40
C GLU A 30 -2.70 -10.54 -16.81
N GLY A 31 -1.62 -10.15 -17.50
CA GLY A 31 -1.28 -10.66 -18.82
C GLY A 31 -0.94 -12.15 -18.88
N GLY A 32 -0.63 -12.79 -17.74
CA GLY A 32 -0.48 -14.25 -17.62
C GLY A 32 0.70 -14.88 -18.35
N SER A 33 1.57 -14.08 -18.99
CA SER A 33 2.74 -14.55 -19.74
C SER A 33 4.03 -14.61 -18.93
N LEU A 34 3.99 -14.24 -17.64
CA LEU A 34 5.15 -14.20 -16.76
C LEU A 34 5.46 -15.59 -16.21
N SER A 35 6.74 -15.93 -16.13
CA SER A 35 7.18 -17.05 -15.31
C SER A 35 6.90 -16.80 -13.83
N LEU A 36 6.97 -17.84 -13.01
CA LEU A 36 6.82 -17.74 -11.55
C LEU A 36 7.82 -16.73 -10.94
N GLU A 37 9.08 -16.79 -11.34
CA GLU A 37 10.12 -15.90 -10.81
C GLU A 37 9.86 -14.44 -11.19
N GLU A 38 9.43 -14.18 -12.43
CA GLU A 38 9.06 -12.84 -12.87
C GLU A 38 7.81 -12.33 -12.17
N SER A 39 6.82 -13.20 -11.93
CA SER A 39 5.61 -12.86 -11.19
C SER A 39 5.92 -12.46 -9.75
N LEU A 40 6.84 -13.18 -9.09
CA LEU A 40 7.30 -12.85 -7.74
C LEU A 40 8.03 -11.49 -7.71
N LYS A 41 8.90 -11.22 -8.68
CA LYS A 41 9.59 -9.93 -8.79
C LYS A 41 8.63 -8.76 -9.01
N ALA A 42 7.64 -8.94 -9.89
CA ALA A 42 6.60 -7.93 -10.13
C ALA A 42 5.75 -7.68 -8.88
N PHE A 43 5.42 -8.73 -8.13
CA PHE A 43 4.70 -8.61 -6.87
C PHE A 43 5.51 -7.86 -5.80
N GLU A 44 6.78 -8.20 -5.61
CA GLU A 44 7.67 -7.49 -4.67
C GLU A 44 7.81 -6.01 -5.01
N GLU A 45 7.94 -5.67 -6.29
CA GLU A 45 7.96 -4.28 -6.76
C GLU A 45 6.61 -3.59 -6.49
N GLY A 46 5.48 -4.26 -6.73
CA GLY A 46 4.15 -3.75 -6.39
C GLY A 46 4.03 -3.40 -4.90
N ILE A 47 4.49 -4.26 -4.00
CA ILE A 47 4.50 -4.00 -2.55
C ILE A 47 5.37 -2.79 -2.21
N ARG A 48 6.53 -2.64 -2.85
CA ARG A 48 7.42 -1.49 -2.66
C ARG A 48 6.73 -0.19 -3.08
N LEU A 49 6.02 -0.18 -4.20
CA LEU A 49 5.27 0.98 -4.70
C LEU A 49 4.13 1.35 -3.77
N VAL A 50 3.36 0.38 -3.26
CA VAL A 50 2.27 0.63 -2.29
C VAL A 50 2.80 1.34 -1.04
N ARG A 51 3.87 0.81 -0.43
CA ARG A 51 4.50 1.43 0.74
C ARG A 51 5.00 2.85 0.48
N LYS A 52 5.50 3.09 -0.74
CA LYS A 52 5.95 4.41 -1.16
C LYS A 52 4.77 5.38 -1.30
N GLY A 53 3.66 4.93 -1.89
CA GLY A 53 2.42 5.71 -2.01
C GLY A 53 1.87 6.10 -0.64
N GLU A 54 1.83 5.16 0.31
CA GLU A 54 1.43 5.42 1.70
C GLU A 54 2.30 6.50 2.35
N LYS A 55 3.63 6.41 2.19
CA LYS A 55 4.56 7.42 2.71
C LYS A 55 4.30 8.82 2.14
N LEU A 56 4.07 8.93 0.82
CA LEU A 56 3.77 10.21 0.19
C LEU A 56 2.44 10.81 0.67
N LEU A 57 1.42 9.97 0.87
CA LEU A 57 0.14 10.41 1.40
C LEU A 57 0.26 10.88 2.85
N ASN A 58 0.99 10.15 3.70
CA ASN A 58 1.23 10.55 5.09
C ASN A 58 1.99 11.87 5.19
N GLU A 59 2.99 12.09 4.33
CA GLU A 59 3.71 13.37 4.26
C GLU A 59 2.79 14.52 3.83
N ALA A 60 1.88 14.27 2.89
CA ALA A 60 0.88 15.26 2.48
C ALA A 60 -0.11 15.58 3.61
N GLU A 61 -0.59 14.56 4.34
CA GLU A 61 -1.48 14.69 5.48
C GLU A 61 -0.83 15.54 6.60
N GLN A 62 0.39 15.22 7.00
CA GLN A 62 1.14 15.99 8.01
C GLN A 62 1.34 17.45 7.59
N ARG A 63 1.54 17.70 6.30
CA ARG A 63 1.67 19.07 5.78
C ARG A 63 0.35 19.82 5.81
N ILE A 64 -0.76 19.15 5.54
CA ILE A 64 -2.11 19.71 5.67
C ILE A 64 -2.38 20.06 7.13
N GLU A 65 -2.10 19.15 8.07
CA GLU A 65 -2.24 19.38 9.51
C GLU A 65 -1.46 20.63 9.95
N GLN A 66 -0.18 20.74 9.58
CA GLN A 66 0.65 21.91 9.91
C GLN A 66 0.08 23.24 9.37
N LEU A 67 -0.60 23.21 8.22
CA LEU A 67 -1.20 24.41 7.62
C LEU A 67 -2.54 24.80 8.28
N LEU A 68 -3.18 23.87 8.97
CA LEU A 68 -4.48 24.06 9.62
C LEU A 68 -4.37 24.45 11.11
N VAL A 69 -3.15 24.49 11.65
CA VAL A 69 -2.87 25.03 12.97
C VAL A 69 -2.84 26.56 12.89
N ASP A 70 -3.86 27.21 13.46
CA ASP A 70 -3.94 28.67 13.55
C ASP A 70 -2.90 29.25 14.53
N GLU A 71 -2.63 30.56 14.51
CA GLU A 71 -1.65 31.26 15.39
C GLU A 71 -1.89 31.08 16.90
N GLU A 72 -3.03 30.53 17.31
CA GLU A 72 -3.41 30.25 18.70
C GLU A 72 -3.37 28.75 19.07
N GLY A 73 -2.83 27.89 18.18
CA GLY A 73 -2.64 26.47 18.44
C GLY A 73 -3.93 25.65 18.53
N ARG A 74 -5.01 26.13 17.90
CA ARG A 74 -6.31 25.46 17.87
C ARG A 74 -6.50 24.70 16.55
N ASP A 75 -6.66 23.39 16.63
CA ASP A 75 -6.97 22.54 15.47
C ASP A 75 -8.39 22.86 14.96
N THR A 76 -8.51 23.42 13.77
CA THR A 76 -9.82 23.74 13.15
C THR A 76 -10.44 22.56 12.40
N VAL A 77 -9.75 21.41 12.35
CA VAL A 77 -10.18 20.25 11.56
C VAL A 77 -11.01 19.28 12.39
N ALA A 78 -12.27 19.10 11.98
CA ALA A 78 -12.97 17.86 12.27
C ALA A 78 -12.21 16.68 11.63
N PRO A 79 -12.07 15.52 12.31
CA PRO A 79 -11.33 14.38 11.78
C PRO A 79 -11.94 13.95 10.46
N LEU A 80 -11.11 13.91 9.41
CA LEU A 80 -11.50 13.33 8.12
C LEU A 80 -11.64 11.82 8.34
N SER A 81 -12.88 11.34 8.38
CA SER A 81 -13.17 9.90 8.41
C SER A 81 -12.82 9.31 7.04
N VAL A 82 -11.55 8.97 6.83
CA VAL A 82 -11.16 8.07 5.74
C VAL A 82 -11.62 6.69 6.16
N GLY A 83 -12.73 6.25 5.56
CA GLY A 83 -13.36 4.96 5.84
C GLY A 83 -12.30 3.86 5.94
N ASN A 84 -12.24 3.23 7.12
CA ASN A 84 -11.35 2.15 7.48
C ASN A 84 -11.33 1.07 6.39
N ARG A 85 -10.36 1.12 5.47
CA ARG A 85 -10.10 -0.02 4.59
C ARG A 85 -9.69 -1.17 5.50
N PRO A 86 -10.40 -2.30 5.49
CA PRO A 86 -9.95 -3.45 6.25
C PRO A 86 -8.54 -3.78 5.76
N ALA A 87 -7.59 -3.84 6.70
CA ALA A 87 -6.30 -4.49 6.45
C ALA A 87 -6.57 -5.83 5.76
N PRO A 88 -5.75 -6.26 4.78
CA PRO A 88 -5.95 -7.54 4.12
C PRO A 88 -6.08 -8.60 5.22
N ALA A 89 -7.26 -9.22 5.29
CA ALA A 89 -7.64 -10.10 6.38
C ALA A 89 -6.51 -11.09 6.63
N ALA A 90 -5.91 -11.02 7.82
CA ALA A 90 -5.13 -12.14 8.32
C ALA A 90 -6.00 -13.38 8.16
N ALA A 91 -5.52 -14.34 7.36
CA ALA A 91 -6.23 -15.56 7.02
C ALA A 91 -6.89 -16.15 8.28
N PRO A 92 -8.13 -16.67 8.18
CA PRO A 92 -8.79 -17.26 9.34
C PRO A 92 -7.89 -18.39 9.86
N LYS A 93 -7.44 -18.27 11.12
CA LYS A 93 -6.86 -19.39 11.84
C LYS A 93 -7.91 -20.50 11.80
N ALA A 94 -7.63 -21.57 11.07
CA ALA A 94 -8.46 -22.75 11.05
C ALA A 94 -8.68 -23.20 12.50
N THR A 95 -9.89 -22.98 13.01
CA THR A 95 -10.34 -23.62 14.24
C THR A 95 -10.47 -25.08 13.89
N ALA A 96 -9.46 -25.87 14.26
CA ALA A 96 -9.47 -27.32 14.13
C ALA A 96 -10.74 -27.83 14.82
N ASN A 97 -11.69 -28.28 14.00
CA ASN A 97 -12.89 -28.96 14.45
C ASN A 97 -12.42 -30.18 15.26
N LYS A 98 -12.73 -30.20 16.55
CA LYS A 98 -12.51 -31.39 17.37
C LYS A 98 -13.36 -32.52 16.76
N PRO A 99 -12.82 -33.72 16.51
CA PRO A 99 -13.61 -34.83 16.01
C PRO A 99 -14.77 -35.13 16.97
N PRO A 100 -15.93 -35.60 16.46
CA PRO A 100 -17.05 -35.99 17.31
C PRO A 100 -16.60 -37.09 18.29
N PRO A 101 -17.14 -37.13 19.51
CA PRO A 101 -16.88 -38.22 20.43
C PRO A 101 -17.34 -39.52 19.77
N GLU A 102 -16.42 -40.48 19.73
CA GLU A 102 -16.67 -41.88 19.43
C GLU A 102 -17.58 -42.46 20.52
N ASP A 103 -18.89 -42.25 20.37
CA ASP A 103 -19.89 -43.00 21.12
C ASP A 103 -19.81 -44.46 20.64
N ASP A 104 -19.27 -45.28 21.54
CA ASP A 104 -19.23 -46.74 21.52
C ASP A 104 -20.40 -47.33 20.72
N VAL A 105 -20.10 -47.95 19.58
CA VAL A 105 -21.05 -48.78 18.85
C VAL A 105 -21.19 -50.09 19.66
N PRO A 106 -22.33 -50.37 20.33
CA PRO A 106 -22.52 -51.67 20.94
C PRO A 106 -22.85 -52.67 19.82
N PHE A 107 -22.00 -53.69 19.69
CA PHE A 107 -22.08 -54.90 18.84
C PHE A 107 -23.17 -54.98 17.76
#